data_AF-A0A1A2HF17-F1
#
_entry.id   AF-A0A1A2HF17-F1
#
_cell.length_a   1.000
_cell.length_b   1.000
_cell.length_c   1.000
_cell.angle_alpha   90.00
_cell.angle_beta   90.00
_cell.angle_gamma   90.00
#
_symmetry.space_group_name_H-M   'P 1'
#
loop_
_entity.id
_entity.type
_entity.pdbx_description
1 polymer ?
#
loop_
_entity_poly.entity_id
_entity_poly.type
_entity_poly.pdbx_seq_one_letter_code
_entity_poly.pdbx_strand_id
1 'polypeptide(L)'
;LGGRAGALLIDVAIDTVPRGYRIAARPGAVTRRAVSLLDEDMDALEEAWEVAGLRGAGRVVKVQAPGPVTLAAGLELANGHRAITDTGAVRDLAASLAEGVAAHRAALTRRLDTPVVVQFDEPSLAPALGGRLTGVTALSPVAALDEAVAEALLGTCVAGVGAEVLLHSCAAGLPWDLLRRSGIHALSIDAGTLRAADLDGMAAFVEAGRAVMLGVVKTSAPQRRPSAEEVAAAVVAVTDRLPFERSALRERVGVTPACGLAAATPEWARTAIGLARKAAEAFAEDPDAI
;
A
#
# COMPACT_ATOMS: atom_id res chain seq x y z
N LEU A 1 7.26 -4.63 7.62
CA LEU A 1 7.25 -4.79 6.15
C LEU A 1 8.53 -5.48 5.64
N GLY A 2 9.74 -4.98 5.95
CA GLY A 2 11.00 -5.53 5.42
C GLY A 2 11.22 -7.03 5.61
N GLY A 3 10.96 -7.59 6.81
CA GLY A 3 11.17 -9.02 7.05
C GLY A 3 10.23 -9.94 6.26
N ARG A 4 8.95 -9.59 6.16
CA ARG A 4 7.96 -10.35 5.37
C ARG A 4 8.21 -10.22 3.87
N ALA A 5 8.76 -9.11 3.41
CA ALA A 5 9.15 -8.94 2.02
C ALA A 5 10.18 -9.99 1.58
N GLY A 6 11.02 -10.47 2.49
CA GLY A 6 11.96 -11.57 2.20
C GLY A 6 11.31 -12.89 1.80
N ALA A 7 10.03 -13.10 2.08
CA ALA A 7 9.26 -14.26 1.63
C ALA A 7 8.64 -14.06 0.24
N LEU A 8 8.54 -12.79 -0.21
CA LEU A 8 7.92 -12.39 -1.47
C LEU A 8 8.95 -12.09 -2.57
N LEU A 9 10.24 -12.17 -2.28
CA LEU A 9 11.31 -11.97 -3.26
C LEU A 9 11.75 -13.33 -3.78
N ILE A 10 11.75 -13.51 -5.11
CA ILE A 10 12.11 -14.77 -5.76
C ILE A 10 13.63 -14.88 -5.94
N ASP A 11 14.22 -13.90 -6.63
CA ASP A 11 15.66 -13.90 -6.95
C ASP A 11 16.54 -13.14 -5.96
N VAL A 12 15.95 -12.54 -4.93
CA VAL A 12 16.68 -11.71 -3.95
C VAL A 12 16.50 -12.28 -2.54
N ALA A 13 17.59 -12.73 -1.94
CA ALA A 13 17.60 -13.13 -0.54
C ALA A 13 17.84 -11.93 0.38
N ILE A 14 17.21 -11.96 1.56
CA ILE A 14 17.49 -11.00 2.63
C ILE A 14 18.00 -11.69 3.90
N ASP A 15 18.78 -10.96 4.67
CA ASP A 15 19.31 -11.35 5.98
C ASP A 15 19.13 -10.20 6.98
N THR A 16 19.26 -10.49 8.28
CA THR A 16 19.15 -9.46 9.32
C THR A 16 20.50 -8.81 9.60
N VAL A 17 20.46 -7.54 9.94
CA VAL A 17 21.57 -6.75 10.48
C VAL A 17 21.07 -6.00 11.72
N PRO A 18 21.95 -5.50 12.61
CA PRO A 18 21.52 -4.83 13.84
C PRO A 18 20.52 -3.67 13.62
N ARG A 19 20.52 -3.07 12.44
CA ARG A 19 19.69 -1.91 12.07
C ARG A 19 18.45 -2.27 11.25
N GLY A 20 18.30 -3.52 10.83
CA GLY A 20 17.20 -3.93 9.94
C GLY A 20 17.55 -5.13 9.07
N TYR A 21 17.44 -4.97 7.76
CA TYR A 21 17.62 -6.04 6.79
C TYR A 21 18.61 -5.63 5.71
N ARG A 22 19.35 -6.60 5.19
CA ARG A 22 20.27 -6.42 4.06
C ARG A 22 19.98 -7.42 2.95
N ILE A 23 20.37 -7.09 1.73
CA ILE A 23 20.45 -8.04 0.62
C ILE A 23 21.57 -9.05 0.91
N ALA A 24 21.28 -10.33 0.70
CA ALA A 24 22.18 -11.44 0.89
C ALA A 24 22.44 -12.16 -0.44
N ALA A 25 23.63 -12.71 -0.59
CA ALA A 25 24.01 -13.45 -1.80
C ALA A 25 23.25 -14.76 -1.98
N ARG A 26 22.75 -15.37 -0.88
CA ARG A 26 22.02 -16.65 -0.90
C ARG A 26 20.96 -16.69 0.21
N PRO A 27 19.87 -17.46 0.03
CA PRO A 27 18.83 -17.65 1.04
C PRO A 27 19.39 -18.20 2.36
N GLY A 28 19.21 -17.42 3.43
CA GLY A 28 19.65 -17.74 4.78
C GLY A 28 18.54 -18.30 5.67
N ALA A 29 18.82 -18.43 6.97
CA ALA A 29 17.81 -18.81 7.95
C ALA A 29 16.66 -17.79 8.03
N VAL A 30 16.97 -16.49 7.87
CA VAL A 30 15.99 -15.40 7.84
C VAL A 30 15.01 -15.57 6.68
N THR A 31 15.51 -15.79 5.46
CA THR A 31 14.67 -16.04 4.27
C THR A 31 13.76 -17.26 4.47
N ARG A 32 14.34 -18.39 4.91
CA ARG A 32 13.56 -19.62 5.17
C ARG A 32 12.48 -19.42 6.22
N ARG A 33 12.79 -18.67 7.29
CA ARG A 33 11.81 -18.37 8.34
C ARG A 33 10.70 -17.46 7.83
N ALA A 34 11.02 -16.46 7.01
CA ALA A 34 10.03 -15.59 6.40
C ALA A 34 9.07 -16.38 5.49
N VAL A 35 9.59 -17.29 4.66
CA VAL A 35 8.77 -18.17 3.80
C VAL A 35 7.87 -19.06 4.65
N SER A 36 8.41 -19.77 5.64
CA SER A 36 7.64 -20.60 6.57
C SER A 36 6.49 -19.84 7.22
N LEU A 37 6.74 -18.62 7.71
CA LEU A 37 5.70 -17.79 8.33
C LEU A 37 4.64 -17.32 7.33
N LEU A 38 5.02 -17.06 6.07
CA LEU A 38 4.06 -16.69 5.04
C LEU A 38 3.19 -17.88 4.64
N ASP A 39 3.76 -19.08 4.57
CA ASP A 39 3.02 -20.31 4.30
C ASP A 39 2.01 -20.60 5.43
N GLU A 40 2.47 -20.52 6.70
CA GLU A 40 1.61 -20.64 7.89
C GLU A 40 0.44 -19.62 7.85
N ASP A 41 0.69 -18.36 7.48
CA ASP A 41 -0.33 -17.33 7.35
C ASP A 41 -1.34 -17.65 6.22
N MET A 42 -0.88 -18.17 5.08
CA MET A 42 -1.77 -18.54 3.98
C MET A 42 -2.65 -19.74 4.34
N ASP A 43 -2.10 -20.71 5.07
CA ASP A 43 -2.83 -21.88 5.58
C ASP A 43 -3.93 -21.44 6.57
N ALA A 44 -3.58 -20.58 7.52
CA ALA A 44 -4.53 -20.03 8.48
C ALA A 44 -5.64 -19.19 7.79
N LEU A 45 -5.28 -18.43 6.75
CA LEU A 45 -6.26 -17.68 5.97
C LEU A 45 -7.20 -18.59 5.20
N GLU A 46 -6.69 -19.64 4.54
CA GLU A 46 -7.53 -20.61 3.81
C GLU A 46 -8.50 -21.31 4.76
N GLU A 47 -8.02 -21.81 5.90
CA GLU A 47 -8.88 -22.44 6.91
C GLU A 47 -9.99 -21.48 7.39
N ALA A 48 -9.63 -20.24 7.74
CA ALA A 48 -10.61 -19.25 8.18
C ALA A 48 -11.63 -18.91 7.08
N TRP A 49 -11.19 -18.86 5.83
CA TRP A 49 -12.03 -18.58 4.66
C TRP A 49 -13.02 -19.71 4.39
N GLU A 50 -12.59 -20.96 4.53
CA GLU A 50 -13.43 -22.15 4.41
C GLU A 50 -14.45 -22.25 5.54
N VAL A 51 -14.02 -22.07 6.80
CA VAL A 51 -14.90 -22.07 7.97
C VAL A 51 -15.99 -20.99 7.85
N ALA A 52 -15.66 -19.85 7.27
CA ALA A 52 -16.61 -18.78 7.01
C ALA A 52 -17.53 -19.01 5.80
N GLY A 53 -17.33 -20.10 5.03
CA GLY A 53 -18.12 -20.42 3.84
C GLY A 53 -17.96 -19.42 2.70
N LEU A 54 -16.80 -18.76 2.60
CA LEU A 54 -16.56 -17.68 1.64
C LEU A 54 -15.92 -18.14 0.33
N ARG A 55 -15.54 -19.42 0.23
CA ARG A 55 -14.99 -20.02 -0.98
C ARG A 55 -15.97 -19.91 -2.14
N GLY A 56 -15.54 -19.36 -3.28
CA GLY A 56 -16.41 -19.15 -4.45
C GLY A 56 -17.47 -18.05 -4.28
N ALA A 57 -17.51 -17.33 -3.14
CA ALA A 57 -18.51 -16.29 -2.88
C ALA A 57 -18.24 -14.98 -3.64
N GLY A 58 -17.17 -14.90 -4.45
CA GLY A 58 -16.78 -13.71 -5.20
C GLY A 58 -16.32 -12.52 -4.34
N ARG A 59 -16.03 -12.74 -3.05
CA ARG A 59 -15.56 -11.68 -2.15
C ARG A 59 -14.08 -11.39 -2.40
N VAL A 60 -13.80 -10.20 -2.94
CA VAL A 60 -12.44 -9.77 -3.24
C VAL A 60 -11.56 -9.76 -1.98
N VAL A 61 -10.37 -10.35 -2.09
CA VAL A 61 -9.33 -10.33 -1.06
C VAL A 61 -8.22 -9.37 -1.49
N LYS A 62 -7.77 -8.52 -0.57
CA LYS A 62 -6.64 -7.62 -0.80
C LYS A 62 -5.40 -8.17 -0.09
N VAL A 63 -4.31 -8.36 -0.83
CA VAL A 63 -2.98 -8.64 -0.26
C VAL A 63 -2.11 -7.40 -0.38
N GLN A 64 -1.10 -7.28 0.49
CA GLN A 64 -0.22 -6.12 0.48
C GLN A 64 1.25 -6.47 0.68
N ALA A 65 2.10 -5.70 0.01
CA ALA A 65 3.56 -5.78 0.08
C ALA A 65 4.14 -4.36 0.18
N PRO A 66 5.37 -4.17 0.69
CA PRO A 66 6.05 -2.88 0.48
C PRO A 66 6.20 -2.61 -1.02
N GLY A 67 6.05 -1.36 -1.44
CA GLY A 67 6.39 -0.97 -2.79
C GLY A 67 7.91 -0.95 -3.03
N PRO A 68 8.34 -0.91 -4.30
CA PRO A 68 9.75 -1.04 -4.67
C PRO A 68 10.65 0.05 -4.07
N VAL A 69 10.19 1.30 -3.97
CA VAL A 69 10.97 2.41 -3.41
C VAL A 69 11.11 2.25 -1.89
N THR A 70 10.02 1.97 -1.20
CA THR A 70 10.03 1.71 0.25
C THR A 70 10.85 0.47 0.60
N LEU A 71 10.77 -0.58 -0.20
CA LEU A 71 11.61 -1.77 -0.02
C LEU A 71 13.09 -1.45 -0.18
N ALA A 72 13.48 -0.78 -1.27
CA ALA A 72 14.86 -0.40 -1.50
C ALA A 72 15.40 0.61 -0.47
N ALA A 73 14.55 1.51 0.04
CA ALA A 73 14.90 2.41 1.12
C ALA A 73 15.13 1.66 2.44
N GLY A 74 14.42 0.55 2.67
CA GLY A 74 14.49 -0.25 3.89
C GLY A 74 15.60 -1.31 3.93
N LEU A 75 16.25 -1.60 2.80
CA LEU A 75 17.29 -2.63 2.69
C LEU A 75 18.70 -2.02 2.61
N GLU A 76 19.65 -2.66 3.27
CA GLU A 76 21.09 -2.39 3.10
C GLU A 76 21.71 -3.32 2.03
N LEU A 77 22.72 -2.83 1.33
CA LEU A 77 23.62 -3.60 0.47
C LEU A 77 24.69 -4.29 1.33
N ALA A 78 25.47 -5.19 0.72
CA ALA A 78 26.58 -5.85 1.41
C ALA A 78 27.64 -4.89 1.96
N ASN A 79 27.79 -3.71 1.34
CA ASN A 79 28.69 -2.64 1.77
C ASN A 79 28.07 -1.71 2.84
N GLY A 80 26.85 -1.99 3.29
CA GLY A 80 26.13 -1.24 4.31
C GLY A 80 25.34 -0.02 3.80
N HIS A 81 25.54 0.43 2.55
CA HIS A 81 24.72 1.51 1.97
C HIS A 81 23.28 1.06 1.74
N ARG A 82 22.32 1.99 1.73
CA ARG A 82 20.93 1.65 1.40
C ARG A 82 20.81 1.21 -0.06
N ALA A 83 20.03 0.17 -0.33
CA ALA A 83 19.83 -0.35 -1.67
C ALA A 83 19.29 0.70 -2.64
N ILE A 84 18.47 1.65 -2.15
CA ILE A 84 17.97 2.78 -2.96
C ILE A 84 19.06 3.65 -3.61
N THR A 85 20.30 3.57 -3.13
CA THR A 85 21.45 4.31 -3.71
C THR A 85 22.10 3.61 -4.91
N ASP A 86 21.73 2.36 -5.21
CA ASP A 86 22.24 1.57 -6.33
C ASP A 86 21.13 1.28 -7.33
N THR A 87 21.21 1.90 -8.50
CA THR A 87 20.16 1.76 -9.54
C THR A 87 20.01 0.33 -10.05
N GLY A 88 21.06 -0.48 -10.05
CA GLY A 88 21.00 -1.89 -10.43
C GLY A 88 20.21 -2.68 -9.39
N ALA A 89 20.59 -2.55 -8.12
CA ALA A 89 19.91 -3.23 -7.02
C ALA A 89 18.42 -2.87 -6.92
N VAL A 90 18.08 -1.60 -7.15
CA VAL A 90 16.68 -1.14 -7.11
C VAL A 90 15.84 -1.76 -8.24
N ARG A 91 16.40 -1.90 -9.45
CA ARG A 91 15.72 -2.55 -10.58
C ARG A 91 15.50 -4.04 -10.31
N ASP A 92 16.54 -4.74 -9.83
CA ASP A 92 16.46 -6.17 -9.51
C ASP A 92 15.45 -6.43 -8.39
N LEU A 93 15.42 -5.57 -7.36
CA LEU A 93 14.42 -5.62 -6.29
C LEU A 93 12.99 -5.44 -6.82
N ALA A 94 12.76 -4.47 -7.71
CA ALA A 94 11.43 -4.23 -8.26
C ALA A 94 10.95 -5.40 -9.14
N ALA A 95 11.83 -5.98 -9.96
CA ALA A 95 11.51 -7.15 -10.78
C ALA A 95 11.20 -8.37 -9.89
N SER A 96 12.08 -8.68 -8.93
CA SER A 96 11.92 -9.80 -7.99
C SER A 96 10.64 -9.66 -7.14
N LEU A 97 10.34 -8.45 -6.68
CA LEU A 97 9.11 -8.14 -5.94
C LEU A 97 7.86 -8.33 -6.81
N ALA A 98 7.89 -7.83 -8.05
CA ALA A 98 6.75 -7.94 -8.96
C ALA A 98 6.40 -9.41 -9.21
N GLU A 99 7.40 -10.24 -9.51
CA GLU A 99 7.24 -11.67 -9.74
C GLU A 99 6.71 -12.39 -8.51
N GLY A 100 7.32 -12.20 -7.35
CA GLY A 100 6.91 -12.94 -6.16
C GLY A 100 5.55 -12.48 -5.61
N VAL A 101 5.17 -11.21 -5.77
CA VAL A 101 3.81 -10.76 -5.47
C VAL A 101 2.80 -11.34 -6.46
N ALA A 102 3.13 -11.45 -7.75
CA ALA A 102 2.28 -12.13 -8.72
C ALA A 102 2.06 -13.60 -8.35
N ALA A 103 3.12 -14.30 -7.97
CA ALA A 103 3.06 -15.70 -7.52
C ALA A 103 2.20 -15.86 -6.26
N HIS A 104 2.41 -15.00 -5.26
CA HIS A 104 1.63 -14.99 -4.01
C HIS A 104 0.14 -14.73 -4.25
N ARG A 105 -0.18 -13.72 -5.07
CA ARG A 105 -1.55 -13.42 -5.49
C ARG A 105 -2.20 -14.61 -6.19
N ALA A 106 -1.50 -15.23 -7.13
CA ALA A 106 -2.01 -16.39 -7.88
C ALA A 106 -2.24 -17.60 -6.98
N ALA A 107 -1.36 -17.83 -6.00
CA ALA A 107 -1.54 -18.88 -5.00
C ALA A 107 -2.82 -18.66 -4.18
N LEU A 108 -3.01 -17.46 -3.63
CA LEU A 108 -4.22 -17.14 -2.85
C LEU A 108 -5.49 -17.15 -3.69
N THR A 109 -5.43 -16.69 -4.94
CA THR A 109 -6.58 -16.74 -5.87
C THR A 109 -7.06 -18.18 -6.04
N ARG A 110 -6.13 -19.14 -6.20
CA ARG A 110 -6.47 -20.57 -6.35
C ARG A 110 -6.97 -21.19 -5.05
N ARG A 111 -6.33 -20.88 -3.91
CA ARG A 111 -6.68 -21.45 -2.59
C ARG A 111 -8.06 -20.99 -2.15
N LEU A 112 -8.32 -19.69 -2.24
CA LEU A 112 -9.55 -19.05 -1.74
C LEU A 112 -10.71 -19.06 -2.74
N ASP A 113 -10.46 -19.41 -4.01
CA ASP A 113 -11.41 -19.37 -5.11
C ASP A 113 -12.15 -18.03 -5.20
N THR A 114 -11.38 -16.94 -5.24
CA THR A 114 -11.91 -15.57 -5.25
C THR A 114 -10.91 -14.60 -5.88
N PRO A 115 -11.34 -13.44 -6.42
CA PRO A 115 -10.41 -12.44 -6.92
C PRO A 115 -9.49 -11.90 -5.82
N VAL A 116 -8.18 -11.84 -6.12
CA VAL A 116 -7.19 -11.24 -5.24
C VAL A 116 -6.56 -10.02 -5.90
N VAL A 117 -6.67 -8.87 -5.25
CA VAL A 117 -6.08 -7.58 -5.67
C VAL A 117 -4.86 -7.24 -4.82
N VAL A 118 -3.98 -6.39 -5.34
CA VAL A 118 -2.68 -6.09 -4.71
C VAL A 118 -2.58 -4.64 -4.28
N GLN A 119 -2.03 -4.43 -3.09
CA GLN A 119 -1.62 -3.13 -2.60
C GLN A 119 -0.09 -3.06 -2.41
N PHE A 120 0.55 -2.04 -2.98
CA PHE A 120 1.92 -1.67 -2.66
C PHE A 120 1.96 -0.51 -1.67
N ASP A 121 2.66 -0.67 -0.55
CA ASP A 121 2.82 0.34 0.48
C ASP A 121 4.07 1.20 0.21
N GLU A 122 3.86 2.47 -0.14
CA GLU A 122 4.90 3.44 -0.50
C GLU A 122 4.95 4.70 0.39
N PRO A 123 5.10 4.57 1.73
CA PRO A 123 5.30 5.72 2.61
C PRO A 123 6.63 6.45 2.39
N SER A 124 7.64 5.79 1.80
CA SER A 124 8.97 6.39 1.55
C SER A 124 9.10 7.09 0.20
N LEU A 125 8.11 6.97 -0.71
CA LEU A 125 8.20 7.54 -2.05
C LEU A 125 8.40 9.05 -2.06
N ALA A 126 7.51 9.82 -1.43
CA ALA A 126 7.61 11.28 -1.39
C ALA A 126 8.91 11.75 -0.67
N PRO A 127 9.30 11.18 0.49
CA PRO A 127 10.63 11.44 1.07
C PRO A 127 11.81 11.09 0.17
N ALA A 128 11.77 9.99 -0.59
CA ALA A 128 12.84 9.57 -1.49
C ALA A 128 13.05 10.56 -2.64
N LEU A 129 11.98 10.95 -3.33
CA LEU A 129 12.02 11.96 -4.40
C LEU A 129 12.52 13.30 -3.90
N GLY A 130 12.23 13.62 -2.63
CA GLY A 130 12.69 14.85 -1.99
C GLY A 130 14.09 14.81 -1.41
N GLY A 131 14.84 13.70 -1.50
CA GLY A 131 16.15 13.56 -0.85
C GLY A 131 16.09 13.65 0.67
N ARG A 132 14.96 13.27 1.27
CA ARG A 132 14.70 13.37 2.73
C ARG A 132 14.89 12.04 3.46
N LEU A 133 15.41 11.02 2.78
CA LEU A 133 15.73 9.75 3.43
C LEU A 133 17.00 9.87 4.26
N THR A 134 16.96 9.38 5.49
CA THR A 134 18.13 9.35 6.36
C THR A 134 19.11 8.28 5.88
N GLY A 135 20.40 8.61 5.88
CA GLY A 135 21.47 7.66 5.65
C GLY A 135 21.56 6.54 6.68
N VAL A 136 22.53 5.66 6.47
CA VAL A 136 23.01 4.69 7.49
C VAL A 136 23.57 5.42 8.72
N THR A 137 24.11 6.61 8.48
CA THR A 137 24.50 7.58 9.51
C THR A 137 23.96 8.97 9.12
N ALA A 138 23.91 9.89 10.07
CA ALA A 138 23.56 11.29 9.79
C ALA A 138 24.52 11.98 8.81
N LEU A 139 25.72 11.41 8.60
CA LEU A 139 26.76 11.92 7.72
C LEU A 139 26.71 11.34 6.28
N SER A 140 25.74 10.47 5.99
CA SER A 140 25.61 9.82 4.67
C SER A 140 24.20 10.02 4.09
N PRO A 141 23.78 11.26 3.80
CA PRO A 141 22.44 11.52 3.28
C PRO A 141 22.20 10.74 1.98
N VAL A 142 20.97 10.28 1.80
CA VAL A 142 20.55 9.62 0.56
C VAL A 142 20.13 10.72 -0.42
N ALA A 143 20.74 10.73 -1.61
CA ALA A 143 20.39 11.68 -2.66
C ALA A 143 18.92 11.52 -3.07
N ALA A 144 18.34 12.58 -3.62
CA ALA A 144 17.00 12.53 -4.19
C ALA A 144 16.91 11.43 -5.26
N LEU A 145 15.87 10.60 -5.17
CA LEU A 145 15.56 9.63 -6.20
C LEU A 145 15.02 10.35 -7.44
N ASP A 146 15.53 10.00 -8.61
CA ASP A 146 15.03 10.51 -9.88
C ASP A 146 13.58 10.07 -10.12
N GLU A 147 12.73 11.00 -10.55
CA GLU A 147 11.30 10.76 -10.80
C GLU A 147 11.08 9.67 -11.87
N ALA A 148 11.87 9.66 -12.94
CA ALA A 148 11.77 8.67 -14.00
C ALA A 148 12.18 7.27 -13.52
N VAL A 149 13.12 7.19 -12.56
CA VAL A 149 13.46 5.92 -11.92
C VAL A 149 12.29 5.42 -11.08
N ALA A 150 11.71 6.27 -10.22
CA ALA A 150 10.54 5.88 -9.41
C ALA A 150 9.34 5.45 -10.28
N GLU A 151 9.06 6.17 -11.36
CA GLU A 151 8.02 5.83 -12.33
C GLU A 151 8.25 4.45 -12.96
N ALA A 152 9.47 4.17 -13.42
CA ALA A 152 9.82 2.89 -14.04
C ALA A 152 9.69 1.70 -13.06
N LEU A 153 10.04 1.89 -11.78
CA LEU A 153 9.93 0.85 -10.76
C LEU A 153 8.48 0.51 -10.46
N LEU A 154 7.64 1.53 -10.27
CA LEU A 154 6.21 1.34 -10.06
C LEU A 154 5.57 0.70 -11.29
N GLY A 155 5.91 1.16 -12.50
CA GLY A 155 5.43 0.57 -13.76
C GLY A 155 5.82 -0.91 -13.89
N THR A 156 7.04 -1.28 -13.50
CA THR A 156 7.51 -2.69 -13.48
C THR A 156 6.64 -3.54 -12.56
N CYS A 157 6.36 -3.07 -11.34
CA CYS A 157 5.51 -3.80 -10.40
C CYS A 157 4.06 -3.88 -10.89
N VAL A 158 3.49 -2.80 -11.44
CA VAL A 158 2.14 -2.81 -12.00
C VAL A 158 2.02 -3.82 -13.15
N ALA A 159 2.98 -3.81 -14.07
CA ALA A 159 2.98 -4.73 -15.22
C ALA A 159 3.17 -6.20 -14.81
N GLY A 160 4.02 -6.47 -13.81
CA GLY A 160 4.37 -7.83 -13.41
C GLY A 160 3.32 -8.55 -12.55
N VAL A 161 2.51 -7.82 -11.77
CA VAL A 161 1.53 -8.42 -10.84
C VAL A 161 0.36 -9.11 -11.54
N GLY A 162 -0.01 -8.66 -12.74
CA GLY A 162 -1.10 -9.23 -13.53
C GLY A 162 -2.49 -9.06 -12.90
N ALA A 163 -2.70 -7.99 -12.14
CA ALA A 163 -3.98 -7.59 -11.53
C ALA A 163 -4.02 -6.07 -11.31
N GLU A 164 -5.18 -5.55 -10.93
CA GLU A 164 -5.28 -4.15 -10.51
C GLU A 164 -4.43 -3.89 -9.26
N VAL A 165 -3.75 -2.75 -9.26
CA VAL A 165 -2.80 -2.35 -8.22
C VAL A 165 -3.26 -1.06 -7.55
N LEU A 166 -3.42 -1.16 -6.23
CA LEU A 166 -3.57 -0.04 -5.31
C LEU A 166 -2.18 0.36 -4.80
N LEU A 167 -1.85 1.66 -4.75
CA LEU A 167 -0.71 2.14 -3.99
C LEU A 167 -1.20 2.87 -2.74
N HIS A 168 -0.68 2.48 -1.58
CA HIS A 168 -0.93 3.18 -0.33
C HIS A 168 0.23 4.10 0.02
N SER A 169 -0.06 5.33 0.43
CA SER A 169 0.92 6.20 1.07
C SER A 169 0.25 7.11 2.10
N CYS A 170 0.78 7.09 3.32
CA CYS A 170 0.38 8.01 4.40
C CYS A 170 1.30 9.24 4.49
N ALA A 171 2.16 9.47 3.48
CA ALA A 171 3.05 10.62 3.44
C ALA A 171 2.36 11.83 2.76
N ALA A 172 2.69 13.03 3.24
CA ALA A 172 2.27 14.28 2.58
C ALA A 172 3.14 14.55 1.33
N GLY A 173 2.59 15.35 0.40
CA GLY A 173 3.30 15.79 -0.82
C GLY A 173 3.48 14.66 -1.83
N LEU A 174 2.38 13.98 -2.18
CA LEU A 174 2.41 12.89 -3.13
C LEU A 174 2.71 13.40 -4.55
N PRO A 175 3.51 12.68 -5.33
CA PRO A 175 3.83 13.05 -6.70
C PRO A 175 2.70 12.61 -7.65
N TRP A 176 1.58 13.32 -7.64
CA TRP A 176 0.35 12.95 -8.35
C TRP A 176 0.58 12.67 -9.85
N ASP A 177 1.36 13.50 -10.53
CA ASP A 177 1.65 13.31 -11.95
C ASP A 177 2.45 12.03 -12.24
N LEU A 178 3.47 11.73 -11.42
CA LEU A 178 4.21 10.46 -11.50
C LEU A 178 3.27 9.28 -11.27
N LEU A 179 2.45 9.32 -10.21
CA LEU A 179 1.53 8.24 -9.87
C LEU A 179 0.48 8.02 -10.96
N ARG A 180 0.07 9.09 -11.64
CA ARG A 180 -0.80 9.01 -12.81
C ARG A 180 -0.08 8.37 -14.00
N ARG A 181 1.20 8.62 -14.23
CA ARG A 181 1.94 7.98 -15.34
C ARG A 181 2.34 6.52 -15.07
N SER A 182 2.53 6.13 -13.81
CA SER A 182 3.01 4.79 -13.43
C SER A 182 2.03 3.63 -13.62
N GLY A 183 0.80 3.89 -14.10
CA GLY A 183 -0.20 2.86 -14.36
C GLY A 183 -0.94 2.31 -13.13
N ILE A 184 -0.73 2.89 -11.94
CA ILE A 184 -1.45 2.51 -10.72
C ILE A 184 -2.96 2.74 -10.89
N HIS A 185 -3.78 1.77 -10.46
CA HIS A 185 -5.23 1.77 -10.68
C HIS A 185 -5.99 2.51 -9.57
N ALA A 186 -5.43 2.50 -8.36
CA ALA A 186 -6.02 3.18 -7.22
C ALA A 186 -4.96 3.74 -6.26
N LEU A 187 -5.30 4.80 -5.52
CA LEU A 187 -4.46 5.37 -4.46
C LEU A 187 -5.16 5.33 -3.11
N SER A 188 -4.51 4.80 -2.08
CA SER A 188 -4.98 4.89 -0.69
C SER A 188 -4.15 5.89 0.09
N ILE A 189 -4.79 6.96 0.55
CA ILE A 189 -4.11 8.12 1.11
C ILE A 189 -4.67 8.50 2.47
N ASP A 190 -3.85 9.08 3.34
CA ASP A 190 -4.34 9.73 4.56
C ASP A 190 -4.94 11.09 4.20
N ALA A 191 -6.26 11.23 4.34
CA ALA A 191 -6.96 12.48 4.03
C ALA A 191 -6.46 13.66 4.88
N GLY A 192 -5.91 13.41 6.09
CA GLY A 192 -5.33 14.45 6.93
C GLY A 192 -4.03 15.06 6.38
N THR A 193 -3.38 14.37 5.44
CA THR A 193 -2.15 14.86 4.79
C THR A 193 -2.43 15.73 3.56
N LEU A 194 -3.62 15.64 2.99
CA LEU A 194 -4.03 16.42 1.82
C LEU A 194 -3.96 17.92 2.10
N ARG A 195 -3.49 18.66 1.10
CA ARG A 195 -3.49 20.12 1.03
C ARG A 195 -4.28 20.57 -0.19
N ALA A 196 -4.55 21.88 -0.28
CA ALA A 196 -5.27 22.44 -1.42
C ALA A 196 -4.59 22.11 -2.76
N ALA A 197 -3.25 22.15 -2.79
CA ALA A 197 -2.46 21.82 -3.97
C ALA A 197 -2.55 20.34 -4.41
N ASP A 198 -2.98 19.43 -3.53
CA ASP A 198 -3.14 18.01 -3.87
C ASP A 198 -4.47 17.73 -4.60
N LEU A 199 -5.47 18.62 -4.48
CA LEU A 199 -6.81 18.36 -5.00
C LEU A 199 -6.85 18.31 -6.51
N ASP A 200 -6.11 19.18 -7.20
CA ASP A 200 -6.07 19.18 -8.66
C ASP A 200 -5.44 17.88 -9.18
N GLY A 201 -4.37 17.40 -8.52
CA GLY A 201 -3.74 16.12 -8.82
C GLY A 201 -4.65 14.94 -8.55
N MET A 202 -5.38 14.96 -7.42
CA MET A 202 -6.38 13.95 -7.08
C MET A 202 -7.53 13.94 -8.09
N ALA A 203 -7.99 15.12 -8.53
CA ALA A 203 -9.03 15.24 -9.52
C ALA A 203 -8.58 14.65 -10.86
N ALA A 204 -7.41 15.06 -11.37
CA ALA A 204 -6.85 14.51 -12.60
C ALA A 204 -6.64 12.98 -12.52
N PHE A 205 -6.32 12.44 -11.34
CA PHE A 205 -6.20 11.00 -11.14
C PHE A 205 -7.55 10.29 -11.27
N VAL A 206 -8.61 10.81 -10.65
CA VAL A 206 -9.97 10.27 -10.75
C VAL A 206 -10.53 10.41 -12.16
N GLU A 207 -10.33 11.56 -12.81
CA GLU A 207 -10.74 11.83 -14.20
C GLU A 207 -10.11 10.85 -15.20
N ALA A 208 -8.87 10.42 -14.94
CA ALA A 208 -8.21 9.36 -15.70
C ALA A 208 -8.81 7.96 -15.48
N GLY A 209 -9.97 7.85 -14.83
CA GLY A 209 -10.69 6.61 -14.59
C GLY A 209 -10.06 5.75 -13.50
N ARG A 210 -9.47 6.37 -12.48
CA ARG A 210 -8.81 5.67 -11.36
C ARG A 210 -9.52 5.92 -10.05
N ALA A 211 -9.25 5.09 -9.05
CA ALA A 211 -9.93 5.17 -7.76
C ALA A 211 -9.05 5.79 -6.66
N VAL A 212 -9.66 6.44 -5.68
CA VAL A 212 -8.99 6.99 -4.50
C VAL A 212 -9.66 6.46 -3.24
N MET A 213 -8.92 5.77 -2.41
CA MET A 213 -9.34 5.31 -1.10
C MET A 213 -8.96 6.37 -0.06
N LEU A 214 -9.94 7.10 0.45
CA LEU A 214 -9.75 8.18 1.42
C LEU A 214 -9.66 7.61 2.84
N GLY A 215 -8.47 7.75 3.41
CA GLY A 215 -8.15 7.40 4.78
C GLY A 215 -8.65 8.46 5.76
N VAL A 216 -9.88 8.31 6.24
CA VAL A 216 -10.55 9.26 7.16
C VAL A 216 -10.71 8.70 8.58
N VAL A 217 -10.49 7.40 8.78
CA VAL A 217 -10.58 6.76 10.10
C VAL A 217 -9.20 6.66 10.75
N LYS A 218 -9.08 7.08 12.02
CA LYS A 218 -7.82 7.03 12.78
C LYS A 218 -7.33 5.59 12.99
N THR A 219 -6.01 5.40 12.96
CA THR A 219 -5.36 4.10 13.14
C THR A 219 -5.29 3.63 14.59
N SER A 220 -5.39 4.56 15.54
CA SER A 220 -5.48 4.30 16.98
C SER A 220 -6.80 4.83 17.54
N ALA A 221 -7.26 4.25 18.65
CA ALA A 221 -8.49 4.68 19.31
C ALA A 221 -8.38 6.16 19.73
N PRO A 222 -9.22 7.06 19.19
CA PRO A 222 -9.26 8.44 19.63
C PRO A 222 -9.92 8.53 21.02
N GLN A 223 -9.69 9.64 21.73
CA GLN A 223 -10.33 9.90 23.03
C GLN A 223 -11.87 9.86 22.93
N ARG A 224 -12.41 10.45 21.86
CA ARG A 224 -13.83 10.37 21.51
C ARG A 224 -13.98 9.56 20.23
N ARG A 225 -14.74 8.48 20.31
CA ARG A 225 -15.09 7.67 19.14
C ARG A 225 -15.99 8.48 18.19
N PRO A 226 -15.65 8.58 16.89
CA PRO A 226 -16.53 9.23 15.93
C PRO A 226 -17.72 8.32 15.57
N SER A 227 -18.84 8.94 15.18
CA SER A 227 -19.97 8.26 14.57
C SER A 227 -19.69 7.91 13.09
N ALA A 228 -20.56 7.11 12.46
CA ALA A 228 -20.40 6.81 11.04
C ALA A 228 -20.67 8.05 10.16
N GLU A 229 -21.60 8.89 10.59
CA GLU A 229 -21.97 10.16 9.96
C GLU A 229 -20.81 11.15 10.03
N GLU A 230 -20.11 11.25 11.16
CA GLU A 230 -18.90 12.08 11.27
C GLU A 230 -17.78 11.61 10.32
N VAL A 231 -17.66 10.29 10.13
CA VAL A 231 -16.70 9.74 9.16
C VAL A 231 -17.14 10.02 7.72
N ALA A 232 -18.43 9.88 7.41
CA ALA A 232 -18.97 10.19 6.08
C ALA A 232 -18.82 11.69 5.75
N ALA A 233 -19.11 12.57 6.70
CA ALA A 233 -18.90 14.02 6.55
C ALA A 233 -17.42 14.36 6.26
N ALA A 234 -16.47 13.62 6.83
CA ALA A 234 -15.05 13.80 6.53
C ALA A 234 -14.68 13.38 5.10
N VAL A 235 -15.37 12.39 4.53
CA VAL A 235 -15.25 12.01 3.10
C VAL A 235 -15.83 13.13 2.24
N VAL A 236 -17.06 13.57 2.54
CA VAL A 236 -17.77 14.65 1.82
C VAL A 236 -16.94 15.93 1.79
N ALA A 237 -16.34 16.33 2.92
CA ALA A 237 -15.51 17.52 3.01
C ALA A 237 -14.28 17.52 2.07
N VAL A 238 -13.80 16.34 1.66
CA VAL A 238 -12.74 16.21 0.65
C VAL A 238 -13.35 16.20 -0.75
N THR A 239 -14.41 15.42 -0.96
CA THR A 239 -15.00 15.19 -2.28
C THR A 239 -15.76 16.40 -2.84
N ASP A 240 -16.40 17.22 -2.00
CA ASP A 240 -17.11 18.43 -2.42
C ASP A 240 -16.19 19.51 -3.01
N ARG A 241 -14.89 19.36 -2.80
CA ARG A 241 -13.87 20.26 -3.35
C ARG A 241 -13.35 19.79 -4.71
N LEU A 242 -13.83 18.65 -5.21
CA LEU A 242 -13.48 18.11 -6.51
C LEU A 242 -14.53 18.49 -7.56
N PRO A 243 -14.13 18.68 -8.83
CA PRO A 243 -15.03 19.10 -9.90
C PRO A 243 -15.84 17.91 -10.48
N PHE A 244 -16.36 17.02 -9.63
CA PHE A 244 -17.11 15.84 -10.08
C PHE A 244 -18.53 15.80 -9.51
N GLU A 245 -19.44 15.26 -10.32
CA GLU A 245 -20.74 14.81 -9.85
C GLU A 245 -20.57 13.74 -8.76
N ARG A 246 -21.39 13.81 -7.72
CA ARG A 246 -21.31 12.88 -6.58
C ARG A 246 -21.48 11.41 -6.99
N SER A 247 -22.25 11.15 -8.06
CA SER A 247 -22.40 9.81 -8.64
C SER A 247 -21.07 9.23 -9.16
N ALA A 248 -20.24 10.05 -9.81
CA ALA A 248 -18.92 9.63 -10.28
C ALA A 248 -17.97 9.31 -9.11
N LEU A 249 -18.14 10.01 -7.98
CA LEU A 249 -17.36 9.79 -6.77
C LEU A 249 -17.76 8.51 -6.05
N ARG A 250 -19.03 8.09 -6.08
CA ARG A 250 -19.47 6.81 -5.49
C ARG A 250 -18.73 5.60 -6.05
N GLU A 251 -18.41 5.61 -7.34
CA GLU A 251 -17.73 4.48 -8.00
C GLU A 251 -16.21 4.52 -7.85
N ARG A 252 -15.65 5.70 -7.57
CA ARG A 252 -14.20 5.93 -7.59
C ARG A 252 -13.61 6.26 -6.22
N VAL A 253 -14.43 6.53 -5.21
CA VAL A 253 -13.98 6.88 -3.86
C VAL A 253 -14.32 5.77 -2.89
N GLY A 254 -13.29 5.21 -2.25
CA GLY A 254 -13.44 4.27 -1.14
C GLY A 254 -13.14 4.93 0.20
N VAL A 255 -13.61 4.33 1.29
CA VAL A 255 -13.37 4.81 2.65
C VAL A 255 -12.48 3.81 3.39
N THR A 256 -11.38 4.29 3.96
CA THR A 256 -10.42 3.44 4.69
C THR A 256 -9.98 4.06 6.01
N PRO A 257 -9.32 3.28 6.88
CA PRO A 257 -8.38 3.83 7.84
C PRO A 257 -7.26 4.62 7.14
N ALA A 258 -6.65 5.57 7.85
CA ALA A 258 -5.57 6.42 7.35
C ALA A 258 -4.28 5.64 7.01
N CYS A 259 -4.04 4.50 7.67
CA CYS A 259 -2.91 3.60 7.43
C CYS A 259 -3.25 2.21 8.02
N GLY A 260 -2.29 1.28 8.03
CA GLY A 260 -2.43 -0.04 8.64
C GLY A 260 -2.77 0.01 10.14
N LEU A 261 -3.52 -0.99 10.59
CA LEU A 261 -4.01 -1.11 11.97
C LEU A 261 -3.12 -2.01 12.86
N ALA A 262 -1.86 -2.23 12.48
CA ALA A 262 -0.96 -3.16 13.20
C ALA A 262 -0.68 -2.75 14.66
N ALA A 263 -0.75 -1.45 14.97
CA ALA A 263 -0.58 -0.91 16.32
C ALA A 263 -1.92 -0.68 17.07
N ALA A 264 -3.05 -0.98 16.44
CA ALA A 264 -4.37 -0.85 17.05
C ALA A 264 -4.66 -2.02 18.00
N THR A 265 -5.51 -1.79 19.00
CA THR A 265 -6.12 -2.92 19.71
C THR A 265 -7.11 -3.66 18.80
N PRO A 266 -7.34 -4.96 18.98
CA PRO A 266 -8.31 -5.71 18.19
C PRO A 266 -9.73 -5.10 18.20
N GLU A 267 -10.14 -4.50 19.32
CA GLU A 267 -11.43 -3.83 19.47
C GLU A 267 -11.52 -2.57 18.60
N TRP A 268 -10.45 -1.76 18.60
CA TRP A 268 -10.39 -0.58 17.75
C TRP A 268 -10.30 -0.98 16.27
N ALA A 269 -9.53 -2.01 15.92
CA ALA A 269 -9.41 -2.45 14.53
C ALA A 269 -10.78 -2.84 13.94
N ARG A 270 -11.58 -3.64 14.67
CA ARG A 270 -12.96 -3.99 14.26
C ARG A 270 -13.85 -2.75 14.16
N THR A 271 -13.73 -1.84 15.12
CA THR A 271 -14.49 -0.58 15.14
C THR A 271 -14.15 0.30 13.94
N ALA A 272 -12.87 0.48 13.63
CA ALA A 272 -12.39 1.32 12.55
C ALA A 272 -12.85 0.80 11.18
N ILE A 273 -12.75 -0.50 10.94
CA ILE A 273 -13.27 -1.13 9.71
C ILE A 273 -14.80 -1.02 9.64
N GLY A 274 -15.50 -1.22 10.76
CA GLY A 274 -16.94 -1.05 10.83
C GLY A 274 -17.40 0.38 10.53
N LEU A 275 -16.67 1.38 11.00
CA LEU A 275 -16.93 2.80 10.70
C LEU A 275 -16.68 3.11 9.23
N ALA A 276 -15.56 2.66 8.67
CA ALA A 276 -15.25 2.84 7.26
C ALA A 276 -16.33 2.22 6.35
N ARG A 277 -16.77 0.99 6.65
CA ARG A 277 -17.86 0.33 5.93
C ARG A 277 -19.17 1.13 5.98
N LYS A 278 -19.61 1.53 7.18
CA LYS A 278 -20.86 2.27 7.36
C LYS A 278 -20.83 3.64 6.67
N ALA A 279 -19.69 4.33 6.73
CA ALA A 279 -19.52 5.60 6.04
C ALA A 279 -19.53 5.43 4.51
N ALA A 280 -18.91 4.36 3.99
CA ALA A 280 -18.98 4.04 2.56
C ALA A 280 -20.41 3.71 2.11
N GLU A 281 -21.18 2.97 2.92
CA GLU A 281 -22.60 2.68 2.67
C GLU A 281 -23.44 3.95 2.65
N ALA A 282 -23.29 4.83 3.65
CA ALA A 282 -24.00 6.10 3.71
C ALA A 282 -23.69 6.98 2.48
N PHE A 283 -22.41 7.08 2.11
CA PHE A 283 -21.97 7.82 0.92
C PHE A 283 -22.51 7.21 -0.39
N ALA A 284 -22.68 5.89 -0.43
CA ALA A 284 -23.20 5.17 -1.59
C ALA A 284 -24.74 5.23 -1.71
N GLU A 285 -25.48 5.39 -0.62
CA GLU A 285 -26.95 5.47 -0.63
C GLU A 285 -27.41 6.89 -1.01
N ASP A 286 -26.96 7.92 -0.27
CA ASP A 286 -27.40 9.30 -0.47
C ASP A 286 -26.30 10.33 -0.10
N PRO A 287 -25.39 10.69 -1.04
CA PRO A 287 -24.37 11.70 -0.85
C PRO A 287 -24.95 13.11 -0.88
N ASP A 288 -26.23 13.31 -1.19
CA ASP A 288 -26.91 14.60 -1.08
C ASP A 288 -27.54 14.83 0.29
N ALA A 289 -27.75 13.76 1.06
CA ALA A 289 -28.25 13.81 2.43
C ALA A 289 -27.15 13.93 3.52
N ILE A 290 -25.86 13.96 3.12
CA ILE A 290 -24.70 14.05 4.03
C ILE A 290 -23.99 15.39 3.86
#